data_AF-A0A1B9JVL9-F1
#
_entry.id   AF-A0A1B9JVL9-F1
#
_cell.length_a   1.000
_cell.length_b   1.000
_cell.length_c   1.000
_cell.angle_alpha   90.00
_cell.angle_beta   90.00
_cell.angle_gamma   90.00
#
_symmetry.space_group_name_H-M   'P 1'
#
loop_
_entity.id
_entity.type
_entity.pdbx_description
1 polymer ?
#
loop_
_entity_poly.entity_id
_entity_poly.type
_entity_poly.pdbx_seq_one_letter_code
_entity_poly.pdbx_strand_id
1 'polypeptide(L)'
;MGGRNLYSYPINTIIWIDPWGLYGLSPSEIKTATSKVGRVDHHPARHLIDDGIITHNAASKAACKQFVDIATDVLSDPTKHFSHTMVQGGTKVDGFYRQIDGHDIVVFIAKEPIGNKVAIEDIVTAIKPSANQMANWRLP
;
A
#
# COMPACT_ATOMS: atom_id res chain seq x y z
N MET A 1 16.66 -18.23 -31.64
CA MET A 1 17.75 -17.88 -30.71
C MET A 1 17.31 -16.68 -29.91
N GLY A 2 16.96 -16.91 -28.63
CA GLY A 2 16.34 -15.89 -27.76
C GLY A 2 17.35 -14.85 -27.31
N GLY A 3 17.18 -13.62 -27.79
CA GLY A 3 17.90 -12.45 -27.33
C GLY A 3 17.51 -12.12 -25.89
N ARG A 4 18.52 -12.07 -25.02
CA ARG A 4 18.40 -11.69 -23.61
C ARG A 4 17.99 -10.22 -23.54
N ASN A 5 16.77 -9.92 -23.10
CA ASN A 5 16.44 -8.57 -22.64
C ASN A 5 17.04 -8.37 -21.26
N LEU A 6 18.14 -7.62 -21.23
CA LEU A 6 18.82 -7.08 -20.05
C LEU A 6 17.98 -5.94 -19.45
N TYR A 7 16.90 -6.28 -18.76
CA TYR A 7 16.36 -5.45 -17.68
C TYR A 7 16.19 -6.34 -16.46
N SER A 8 17.33 -6.79 -15.92
CA SER A 8 17.41 -7.25 -14.55
C SER A 8 17.30 -6.00 -13.69
N TYR A 9 16.08 -5.54 -13.42
CA TYR A 9 15.86 -4.61 -12.32
C TYR A 9 16.31 -5.34 -11.06
N PRO A 10 17.38 -4.91 -10.36
CA PRO A 10 17.55 -5.38 -9.00
C PRO A 10 16.26 -5.02 -8.26
N ILE A 11 15.67 -5.98 -7.55
CA ILE A 11 14.59 -5.72 -6.60
C ILE A 11 15.20 -4.78 -5.55
N ASN A 12 15.09 -3.48 -5.81
CA ASN A 12 15.51 -2.44 -4.91
C ASN A 12 14.25 -1.99 -4.17
N THR A 13 13.67 -2.89 -3.37
CA THR A 13 12.84 -2.46 -2.26
C THR A 13 13.80 -1.79 -1.28
N ILE A 14 14.10 -0.50 -1.51
CA ILE A 14 14.83 0.32 -0.55
C ILE A 14 13.86 0.53 0.60
N ILE A 15 13.85 -0.43 1.54
CA ILE A 15 13.37 -0.16 2.88
C ILE A 15 14.29 0.94 3.40
N TRP A 16 13.75 2.13 3.62
CA TRP A 16 14.49 3.16 4.31
C TRP A 16 14.59 2.71 5.77
N ILE A 17 15.72 2.11 6.11
CA ILE A 17 16.05 1.82 7.50
C ILE A 17 16.58 3.13 8.06
N ASP A 18 15.76 3.84 8.83
CA ASP A 18 16.25 5.01 9.55
C ASP A 18 17.28 4.57 10.62
N PRO A 19 18.06 5.50 11.21
CA PRO A 19 19.09 5.16 12.20
C PRO A 19 18.56 4.45 13.45
N TRP A 20 17.24 4.37 13.63
CA TRP A 20 16.54 3.75 14.75
C TRP A 20 15.95 2.39 14.40
N GLY A 21 16.11 1.92 13.16
CA GLY A 21 15.66 0.61 12.72
C GLY A 21 14.18 0.58 12.30
N LEU A 22 13.56 1.72 12.01
CA LEU A 22 12.18 1.78 11.51
C LEU A 22 12.11 1.31 10.05
N TYR A 23 11.16 0.42 9.76
CA TYR A 23 11.01 -0.25 8.46
C TYR A 23 10.01 0.51 7.58
N GLY A 24 10.29 1.76 7.22
CA GLY A 24 9.37 2.63 6.46
C GLY A 24 9.78 2.90 5.02
N LEU A 25 8.86 3.45 4.23
CA LEU A 25 9.18 4.10 2.95
C LEU A 25 9.72 5.52 3.19
N SER A 26 10.61 5.98 2.30
CA SER A 26 11.09 7.35 2.33
C SER A 26 9.97 8.35 2.02
N PRO A 27 10.10 9.62 2.48
CA PRO A 27 9.13 10.66 2.15
C PRO A 27 8.88 10.85 0.65
N SER A 28 9.89 10.63 -0.19
CA SER A 28 9.76 10.70 -1.66
C SER A 28 8.96 9.54 -2.25
N GLU A 29 9.13 8.33 -1.72
CA GLU A 29 8.38 7.13 -2.15
C GLU A 29 6.92 7.26 -1.71
N ILE A 30 6.66 7.69 -0.48
CA ILE A 30 5.29 7.95 0.00
C ILE A 30 4.59 9.01 -0.84
N LYS A 31 5.28 10.11 -1.18
CA LYS A 31 4.74 11.14 -2.06
C LYS A 31 4.40 10.58 -3.44
N THR A 32 5.22 9.68 -3.96
CA THR A 32 4.98 9.02 -5.25
C THR A 32 3.76 8.12 -5.17
N ALA A 33 3.71 7.23 -4.18
CA ALA A 33 2.62 6.30 -3.92
C ALA A 33 1.25 7.01 -3.74
N THR A 34 1.25 8.14 -3.03
CA THR A 34 0.03 8.92 -2.74
C THR A 34 -0.36 9.90 -3.85
N SER A 35 0.54 10.22 -4.79
CA SER A 35 0.28 11.24 -5.84
C SER A 35 -0.87 10.89 -6.80
N LYS A 36 -1.22 9.60 -6.92
CA LYS A 36 -2.24 9.11 -7.86
C LYS A 36 -3.60 8.79 -7.23
N VAL A 37 -3.71 8.85 -5.90
CA VAL A 37 -4.92 8.54 -5.13
C VAL A 37 -6.13 9.39 -5.56
N GLY A 38 -5.90 10.59 -6.12
CA GLY A 38 -6.97 11.45 -6.64
C GLY A 38 -7.35 11.25 -8.12
N ARG A 39 -6.64 10.39 -8.87
CA ARG A 39 -6.80 10.21 -10.32
C ARG A 39 -7.28 8.82 -10.72
N VAL A 40 -6.85 7.81 -9.98
CA VAL A 40 -7.18 6.41 -10.21
C VAL A 40 -8.22 6.08 -9.16
N ASP A 41 -9.49 6.05 -9.57
CA ASP A 41 -10.60 5.32 -8.98
C ASP A 41 -10.58 5.20 -7.44
N HIS A 42 -11.52 5.82 -6.73
CA HIS A 42 -11.70 5.80 -5.26
C HIS A 42 -11.75 4.40 -4.59
N HIS A 43 -11.53 3.31 -5.31
CA HIS A 43 -11.50 1.93 -4.87
C HIS A 43 -10.52 1.63 -3.72
N PRO A 44 -9.28 2.17 -3.66
CA PRO A 44 -8.38 1.93 -2.52
C PRO A 44 -8.94 2.47 -1.21
N ALA A 45 -9.60 3.64 -1.26
CA ALA A 45 -10.21 4.28 -0.10
C ALA A 45 -11.60 3.71 0.21
N ARG A 46 -12.27 3.11 -0.77
CA ARG A 46 -13.66 2.65 -0.65
C ARG A 46 -13.81 1.59 0.43
N HIS A 47 -12.86 0.67 0.56
CA HIS A 47 -12.90 -0.32 1.64
C HIS A 47 -12.82 0.34 3.01
N LEU A 48 -11.92 1.30 3.20
CA LEU A 48 -11.80 2.03 4.46
C LEU A 48 -13.01 2.92 4.75
N ILE A 49 -13.69 3.43 3.72
CA ILE A 49 -14.96 4.16 3.86
C ILE A 49 -16.09 3.21 4.27
N ASP A 50 -16.22 2.07 3.57
CA ASP A 50 -17.24 1.06 3.84
C ASP A 50 -17.08 0.46 5.26
N ASP A 51 -15.83 0.34 5.74
CA ASP A 51 -15.49 -0.09 7.10
C ASP A 51 -15.64 1.04 8.15
N GLY A 52 -16.00 2.25 7.74
CA GLY A 52 -16.22 3.40 8.62
C GLY A 52 -14.97 4.06 9.19
N ILE A 53 -13.77 3.66 8.73
CA ILE A 53 -12.47 4.23 9.15
C ILE A 53 -12.31 5.62 8.53
N ILE A 54 -12.68 5.78 7.25
CA ILE A 54 -12.81 7.09 6.61
C ILE A 54 -14.24 7.54 6.79
N THR A 55 -14.43 8.63 7.55
CA THR A 55 -15.75 9.10 7.98
C THR A 55 -16.39 10.08 7.00
N HIS A 56 -15.61 10.52 5.99
CA HIS A 56 -16.07 11.40 4.93
C HIS A 56 -16.70 10.64 3.76
N ASN A 57 -17.60 11.30 3.04
CA ASN A 57 -18.25 10.73 1.87
C ASN A 57 -17.24 10.29 0.81
N ALA A 58 -17.50 9.12 0.21
CA ALA A 58 -16.78 8.65 -0.95
C ALA A 58 -16.74 9.71 -2.05
N ALA A 59 -15.61 9.84 -2.73
CA ALA A 59 -15.34 10.86 -3.73
C ALA A 59 -15.26 12.32 -3.26
N SER A 60 -15.22 12.57 -1.95
CA SER A 60 -14.93 13.91 -1.42
C SER A 60 -13.42 14.17 -1.30
N LYS A 61 -13.00 15.44 -1.47
CA LYS A 61 -11.61 15.86 -1.21
C LYS A 61 -11.16 15.55 0.22
N ALA A 62 -12.09 15.62 1.17
CA ALA A 62 -11.83 15.30 2.58
C ALA A 62 -11.53 13.81 2.77
N ALA A 63 -12.29 12.91 2.14
CA ALA A 63 -12.01 11.47 2.15
C ALA A 63 -10.65 11.15 1.50
N CYS A 64 -10.32 11.79 0.36
CA CYS A 64 -9.01 11.61 -0.27
C CYS A 64 -7.87 12.09 0.64
N LYS A 65 -8.04 13.23 1.32
CA LYS A 65 -7.04 13.72 2.27
C LYS A 65 -6.87 12.74 3.43
N GLN A 66 -7.97 12.30 4.05
CA GLN A 66 -7.93 11.37 5.17
C GLN A 66 -7.28 10.03 4.76
N PHE A 67 -7.57 9.53 3.56
CA PHE A 67 -6.89 8.35 3.02
C PHE A 67 -5.39 8.57 2.87
N VAL A 68 -4.96 9.71 2.30
CA VAL A 68 -3.54 10.03 2.14
C VAL A 68 -2.84 10.14 3.50
N ASP A 69 -3.49 10.73 4.49
CA ASP A 69 -2.97 10.84 5.85
C ASP A 69 -2.77 9.42 6.46
N ILE A 70 -3.79 8.56 6.39
CA ILE A 70 -3.73 7.15 6.84
C ILE A 70 -2.63 6.39 6.10
N ALA A 71 -2.61 6.45 4.77
CA ALA A 71 -1.63 5.75 3.96
C ALA A 71 -0.20 6.23 4.25
N THR A 72 -0.01 7.54 4.44
CA THR A 72 1.29 8.10 4.83
C THR A 72 1.74 7.56 6.18
N ASP A 73 0.83 7.46 7.14
CA ASP A 73 1.16 6.99 8.49
C ASP A 73 1.49 5.48 8.50
N VAL A 74 0.73 4.67 7.75
CA VAL A 74 1.04 3.23 7.59
C VAL A 74 2.36 3.00 6.86
N LEU A 75 2.65 3.78 5.81
CA LEU A 75 3.83 3.58 4.97
C LEU A 75 5.12 4.15 5.59
N SER A 76 5.02 5.21 6.40
CA SER A 76 6.19 5.84 7.03
C SER A 76 6.70 5.07 8.25
N ASP A 77 5.79 4.49 9.04
CA ASP A 77 6.12 3.71 10.24
C ASP A 77 5.17 2.50 10.36
N PRO A 78 5.35 1.46 9.52
CA PRO A 78 4.56 0.25 9.64
C PRO A 78 5.02 -0.55 10.86
N THR A 79 4.05 -1.08 11.61
CA THR A 79 4.32 -2.10 12.64
C THR A 79 4.85 -3.38 12.00
N LYS A 80 4.42 -3.70 10.77
CA LYS A 80 4.91 -4.87 10.04
C LYS A 80 4.85 -4.67 8.53
N HIS A 81 5.82 -5.25 7.82
CA HIS A 81 5.81 -5.34 6.36
C HIS A 81 5.84 -6.81 5.92
N PHE A 82 5.23 -7.11 4.77
CA PHE A 82 5.27 -8.45 4.17
C PHE A 82 5.03 -8.39 2.66
N SER A 83 5.63 -9.30 1.90
CA SER A 83 5.28 -9.47 0.49
C SER A 83 4.08 -10.41 0.34
N HIS A 84 3.19 -10.09 -0.58
CA HIS A 84 2.01 -10.87 -0.89
C HIS A 84 1.78 -10.96 -2.40
N THR A 85 1.02 -11.96 -2.82
CA THR A 85 0.55 -12.06 -4.20
C THR A 85 -0.97 -12.08 -4.16
N MET A 86 -1.59 -11.05 -4.74
CA MET A 86 -3.04 -10.93 -4.79
C MET A 86 -3.61 -12.11 -5.58
N VAL A 87 -4.57 -12.82 -4.96
CA VAL A 87 -5.21 -14.00 -5.56
C VAL A 87 -5.93 -13.63 -6.87
N GLN A 88 -6.55 -12.46 -6.91
CA GLN A 88 -7.11 -11.90 -8.13
C GLN A 88 -6.01 -11.17 -8.91
N GLY A 89 -5.69 -11.67 -10.11
CA GLY A 89 -4.72 -11.05 -11.03
C GLY A 89 -3.27 -11.50 -10.86
N GLY A 90 -2.94 -12.25 -9.80
CA GLY A 90 -1.58 -12.80 -9.59
C GLY A 90 -0.52 -11.74 -9.34
N THR A 91 -0.92 -10.50 -9.02
CA THR A 91 -0.03 -9.37 -8.85
C THR A 91 0.77 -9.47 -7.57
N LYS A 92 2.08 -9.25 -7.67
CA LYS A 92 2.96 -9.11 -6.51
C LYS A 92 2.86 -7.72 -5.89
N VAL A 93 2.59 -7.69 -4.60
CA VAL A 93 2.44 -6.48 -3.80
C VAL A 93 3.26 -6.58 -2.52
N ASP A 94 3.64 -5.42 -1.98
CA ASP A 94 4.13 -5.31 -0.61
C ASP A 94 3.03 -4.71 0.27
N GLY A 95 2.70 -5.42 1.35
CA GLY A 95 1.73 -5.02 2.36
C GLY A 95 2.44 -4.37 3.55
N PHE A 96 1.94 -3.21 3.93
CA PHE A 96 2.38 -2.43 5.08
C PHE A 96 1.23 -2.40 6.09
N TYR A 97 1.49 -2.86 7.30
CA TYR A 97 0.50 -2.99 8.35
C TYR A 97 0.80 -2.01 9.49
N ARG A 98 -0.24 -1.33 9.96
CA ARG A 98 -0.23 -0.56 11.20
C ARG A 98 -1.62 -0.53 11.81
N GLN A 99 -1.69 -0.41 13.13
CA GLN A 99 -2.92 -0.07 13.82
C GLN A 99 -3.05 1.45 13.95
N ILE A 100 -4.17 2.01 13.51
CA ILE A 100 -4.49 3.44 13.61
C ILE A 100 -5.86 3.56 14.29
N ASP A 101 -5.95 4.31 15.38
CA ASP A 101 -7.18 4.51 16.16
C ASP A 101 -7.91 3.22 16.57
N GLY A 102 -7.14 2.16 16.87
CA GLY A 102 -7.69 0.83 17.22
C GLY A 102 -8.21 0.02 16.03
N HIS A 103 -7.97 0.49 14.80
CA HIS A 103 -8.27 -0.24 13.58
C HIS A 103 -6.99 -0.81 12.96
N ASP A 104 -7.02 -2.09 12.67
CA ASP A 104 -5.98 -2.77 11.89
C ASP A 104 -6.09 -2.32 10.43
N ILE A 105 -5.01 -1.76 9.87
CA ILE A 105 -5.00 -1.24 8.50
C ILE A 105 -3.81 -1.84 7.77
N VAL A 106 -4.08 -2.33 6.56
CA VAL A 106 -3.04 -2.77 5.61
C VAL A 106 -3.12 -1.96 4.34
N VAL A 107 -2.00 -1.35 3.95
CA VAL A 107 -1.83 -0.66 2.66
C VAL A 107 -0.96 -1.53 1.76
N PHE A 108 -1.42 -1.77 0.54
CA PHE A 108 -0.69 -2.55 -0.46
C PHE A 108 -0.12 -1.67 -1.54
N ILE A 109 1.15 -1.89 -1.84
CA ILE A 109 1.90 -1.22 -2.90
C ILE A 109 2.31 -2.22 -3.97
N ALA A 110 2.23 -1.82 -5.24
CA ALA A 110 2.60 -2.66 -6.37
C ALA A 110 4.13 -2.86 -6.44
N LYS A 111 4.58 -4.13 -6.48
CA LYS A 111 6.00 -4.46 -6.76
C LYS A 111 6.32 -4.47 -8.26
N GLU A 112 5.29 -4.64 -9.07
CA GLU A 112 5.37 -4.72 -10.52
C GLU A 112 4.21 -3.92 -11.12
N PRO A 113 4.35 -3.37 -12.33
CA PRO A 113 3.28 -2.61 -12.95
C PRO A 113 2.06 -3.52 -13.20
N ILE A 114 0.86 -3.02 -12.84
CA ILE A 114 -0.41 -3.71 -13.10
C ILE A 114 -1.08 -3.05 -14.29
N GLY A 115 -0.97 -3.70 -15.45
CA GLY A 115 -1.40 -3.13 -16.71
C GLY A 115 -0.74 -1.77 -16.98
N ASN A 116 -1.49 -0.83 -17.55
CA ASN A 116 -0.98 0.51 -17.90
C ASN A 116 -1.38 1.59 -16.90
N LYS A 117 -2.05 1.23 -15.80
CA LYS A 117 -2.66 2.19 -14.86
C LYS A 117 -1.95 2.27 -13.51
N VAL A 118 -1.32 1.17 -13.09
CA VAL A 118 -0.62 1.09 -11.80
C VAL A 118 0.86 0.86 -12.10
N ALA A 119 1.69 1.80 -11.71
CA ALA A 119 3.14 1.68 -11.77
C ALA A 119 3.67 0.96 -10.52
N ILE A 120 4.94 0.59 -10.55
CA ILE A 120 5.68 0.18 -9.34
C ILE A 120 5.57 1.31 -8.31
N GLU A 121 5.47 0.95 -7.03
CA GLU A 121 5.31 1.88 -5.89
C GLU A 121 3.95 2.58 -5.79
N ASP A 122 3.02 2.36 -6.71
CA ASP A 122 1.66 2.87 -6.57
C ASP A 122 0.86 2.07 -5.53
N ILE A 123 0.00 2.77 -4.78
CA ILE A 123 -0.97 2.13 -3.88
C ILE A 123 -2.00 1.38 -4.72
N VAL A 124 -2.08 0.07 -4.53
CA VAL A 124 -3.05 -0.82 -5.18
C VAL A 124 -4.37 -0.76 -4.45
N THR A 125 -4.34 -0.92 -3.13
CA THR A 125 -5.52 -0.90 -2.28
C THR A 125 -5.12 -0.73 -0.81
N ALA A 126 -6.05 -0.28 0.03
CA ALA A 126 -5.93 -0.36 1.47
C ALA A 126 -7.20 -0.99 2.05
N ILE A 127 -7.05 -1.81 3.08
CA ILE A 127 -8.15 -2.56 3.68
C ILE A 127 -8.01 -2.63 5.19
N LYS A 128 -9.14 -2.85 5.87
CA LYS A 128 -9.15 -3.50 7.18
C LYS A 128 -9.06 -5.01 6.96
N PRO A 129 -7.96 -5.67 7.38
CA PRO A 129 -7.84 -7.11 7.22
C PRO A 129 -8.84 -7.85 8.12
N SER A 130 -9.38 -8.96 7.62
CA SER A 130 -10.14 -9.92 8.43
C SER A 130 -9.21 -10.73 9.36
N ALA A 131 -9.76 -11.34 10.40
CA ALA A 131 -8.98 -12.20 11.32
C ALA A 131 -8.21 -13.33 10.60
N ASN A 132 -8.79 -13.90 9.53
CA ASN A 132 -8.12 -14.91 8.73
C ASN A 132 -6.92 -14.34 7.95
N GLN A 133 -7.05 -13.12 7.41
CA GLN A 133 -5.96 -12.43 6.74
C GLN A 133 -4.85 -12.06 7.73
N MET A 134 -5.21 -11.55 8.90
CA MET A 134 -4.28 -11.27 9.99
C MET A 134 -3.47 -12.53 10.35
N ALA A 135 -4.14 -13.67 10.54
CA ALA A 135 -3.47 -14.95 10.84
C ALA A 135 -2.55 -15.42 9.69
N ASN A 136 -3.02 -15.34 8.45
CA ASN A 136 -2.25 -15.77 7.27
C ASN A 136 -0.98 -14.94 7.06
N TRP A 137 -1.04 -13.63 7.34
CA TRP A 137 0.08 -12.71 7.24
C TRP A 137 0.87 -12.59 8.56
N ARG A 138 0.48 -13.37 9.58
CA ARG A 138 1.07 -13.39 10.93
C ARG A 138 1.11 -12.00 11.56
N LEU A 139 0.10 -11.17 11.28
CA LEU A 139 -0.06 -9.86 11.88
C LEU A 139 -0.44 -10.03 13.36
N PRO A 140 -0.03 -9.10 14.24
CA PRO A 140 -0.31 -9.17 15.68
C PRO A 140 -1.80 -9.13 16.01
#